data_AF-A0A0C5WGT5-F1
#
_entry.id   AF-A0A0C5WGT5-F1
#
_cell.length_a   1.000
_cell.length_b   1.000
_cell.length_c   1.000
_cell.angle_alpha   90.00
_cell.angle_beta   90.00
_cell.angle_gamma   90.00
#
_symmetry.space_group_name_H-M   'P 1'
#
loop_
_entity.id
_entity.type
_entity.pdbx_description
1 polymer ?
#
loop_
_entity_poly.entity_id
_entity_poly.type
_entity_poly.pdbx_seq_one_letter_code
_entity_poly.pdbx_strand_id
1 'polypeptide(L)'
;MKYCYHLLVLLVLAGCGGGDDGTSSQSQQEKPTTTLLGENTVPTDARFQQFETYLFEINPADFEFSGNRLYLKVYLSSGNTLYLGQIDKQALFAFPISVPVKEQVVRYDLFSDFAGDKAVTGESTL
;
A
#
# COMPACT_ATOMS: atom_id res chain seq x y z
N MET A 1 29.34 31.52 -47.92
CA MET A 1 29.22 30.84 -46.62
C MET A 1 27.83 31.09 -46.04
N LYS A 2 27.01 30.04 -45.91
CA LYS A 2 25.91 29.90 -44.95
C LYS A 2 25.22 28.56 -45.21
N TYR A 3 25.72 27.52 -44.54
CA TYR A 3 25.02 26.26 -44.30
C TYR A 3 25.05 26.02 -42.80
N CYS A 4 23.89 25.74 -42.21
CA CYS A 4 23.67 24.79 -41.11
C CYS A 4 22.20 24.91 -40.71
N TYR A 5 21.31 24.15 -41.36
CA TYR A 5 20.91 22.79 -41.00
C TYR A 5 20.02 22.77 -39.75
N HIS A 6 18.71 22.86 -40.00
CA HIS A 6 17.68 22.41 -39.06
C HIS A 6 17.82 20.90 -38.87
N LEU A 7 18.22 20.49 -37.67
CA LEU A 7 18.30 19.08 -37.27
C LEU A 7 16.87 18.57 -37.01
N LEU A 8 16.30 17.92 -38.03
CA LEU A 8 15.03 17.21 -37.97
C LEU A 8 15.26 15.86 -37.25
N VAL A 9 14.86 15.75 -35.99
CA VAL A 9 14.94 14.51 -35.22
C VAL A 9 13.78 13.59 -35.65
N LEU A 10 14.08 12.63 -36.51
CA LEU A 10 13.25 11.46 -36.82
C LEU A 10 13.37 10.46 -35.65
N LEU A 11 12.38 10.46 -34.75
CA LEU A 11 12.19 9.38 -33.77
C LEU A 11 11.60 8.17 -34.49
N VAL A 12 12.47 7.24 -34.88
CA VAL A 12 12.10 5.89 -35.29
C VAL A 12 11.70 5.13 -34.03
N LEU A 13 10.40 4.92 -33.83
CA LEU A 13 9.88 3.91 -32.91
C LEU A 13 10.20 2.53 -33.50
N ALA A 14 11.40 2.03 -33.21
CA ALA A 14 11.75 0.64 -33.45
C ALA A 14 11.09 -0.24 -32.39
N GLY A 15 10.53 -1.36 -32.86
CA GLY A 15 9.56 -2.18 -32.13
C GLY A 15 10.04 -2.78 -30.81
N CYS A 16 9.07 -2.99 -29.91
CA CYS A 16 9.18 -4.00 -28.87
C CYS A 16 8.90 -5.36 -29.53
N GLY A 17 9.94 -5.96 -30.10
CA GLY A 17 9.97 -7.33 -30.59
C GLY A 17 11.11 -8.06 -29.89
N GLY A 18 10.86 -8.49 -28.65
CA GLY A 18 11.78 -9.31 -27.87
C GLY A 18 11.20 -10.70 -27.70
N GLY A 19 11.62 -11.64 -28.54
CA GLY A 19 11.58 -13.05 -28.21
C GLY A 19 12.82 -13.37 -27.39
N ASP A 20 12.63 -13.85 -26.18
CA ASP A 20 13.67 -14.51 -25.39
C ASP A 20 13.11 -15.85 -24.89
N ASP A 21 13.79 -16.90 -25.31
CA ASP A 21 13.54 -18.29 -24.98
C ASP A 21 14.33 -18.56 -23.69
N GLY A 22 13.75 -18.15 -22.57
CA GLY A 22 14.39 -18.18 -21.26
C GLY A 22 13.37 -18.52 -20.19
N THR A 23 13.43 -19.75 -19.70
CA THR A 23 12.61 -20.29 -18.62
C THR A 23 12.68 -19.41 -17.37
N SER A 24 11.76 -18.45 -17.29
CA SER A 24 11.37 -17.78 -16.07
C SER A 24 9.93 -18.17 -15.82
N SER A 25 9.66 -18.79 -14.67
CA SER A 25 8.31 -19.12 -14.23
C SER A 25 7.58 -17.82 -13.89
N GLN A 26 7.19 -17.08 -14.93
CA GLN A 26 6.18 -16.03 -14.80
C GLN A 26 4.85 -16.75 -14.59
N SER A 27 4.29 -16.61 -13.39
CA SER A 27 2.87 -16.84 -13.16
C SER A 27 2.11 -16.01 -14.20
N GLN A 28 1.55 -16.69 -15.21
CA GLN A 28 0.70 -16.07 -16.21
C GLN A 28 -0.47 -15.43 -15.47
N GLN A 29 -0.49 -14.11 -15.41
CA GLN A 29 -1.64 -13.36 -14.94
C GLN A 29 -2.75 -13.61 -15.95
N GLU A 30 -3.71 -14.49 -15.62
CA GLU A 30 -4.87 -14.74 -16.47
C GLU A 30 -5.57 -13.42 -16.74
N LYS A 31 -5.71 -13.09 -18.03
CA LYS A 31 -6.40 -11.89 -18.46
C LYS A 31 -7.88 -12.06 -18.10
N PRO A 32 -8.50 -11.08 -17.40
CA PRO A 32 -9.91 -11.18 -17.07
C PRO A 32 -10.74 -11.35 -18.34
N THR A 33 -11.63 -12.34 -18.32
CA THR A 33 -12.55 -12.65 -19.43
C THR A 33 -13.66 -11.60 -19.56
N THR A 34 -13.89 -10.83 -18.49
CA THR A 34 -15.03 -9.95 -18.29
C THR A 34 -14.67 -8.87 -17.26
N THR A 35 -15.39 -7.76 -17.27
CA THR A 35 -15.22 -6.68 -16.29
C THR A 35 -15.95 -6.95 -14.98
N LEU A 36 -16.80 -7.97 -14.91
CA LEU A 36 -17.54 -8.35 -13.70
C LEU A 36 -16.65 -9.16 -12.75
N LEU A 37 -16.46 -8.68 -11.52
CA LEU A 37 -15.56 -9.32 -10.55
C LEU A 37 -15.96 -10.78 -10.25
N GLY A 38 -17.27 -11.06 -10.14
CA GLY A 38 -17.78 -12.40 -9.81
C GLY A 38 -17.63 -13.45 -10.92
N GLU A 39 -17.31 -13.04 -12.15
CA GLU A 39 -17.09 -13.95 -13.28
C GLU A 39 -15.60 -14.21 -13.55
N ASN A 40 -14.71 -13.51 -12.83
CA ASN A 40 -13.26 -13.75 -12.84
C ASN A 40 -12.90 -14.64 -11.65
N THR A 41 -13.11 -15.94 -11.81
CA THR A 41 -12.84 -16.93 -10.74
C THR A 41 -11.33 -17.03 -10.53
N VAL A 42 -10.86 -16.71 -9.33
CA VAL A 42 -9.45 -16.88 -8.96
C VAL A 42 -9.23 -18.28 -8.34
N PRO A 43 -8.07 -18.93 -8.60
CA PRO A 43 -7.68 -20.14 -7.89
C PRO A 43 -7.77 -19.98 -6.37
N THR A 44 -8.07 -21.07 -5.64
CA THR A 44 -8.21 -21.02 -4.17
C THR A 44 -6.91 -20.66 -3.44
N ASP A 45 -5.77 -20.78 -4.11
CA ASP A 45 -4.43 -20.40 -3.64
C ASP A 45 -3.95 -19.06 -4.21
N ALA A 46 -4.80 -18.36 -4.98
CA ALA A 46 -4.47 -17.06 -5.53
C ALA A 46 -4.18 -16.07 -4.40
N ARG A 47 -2.97 -15.51 -4.44
CA ARG A 47 -2.51 -14.46 -3.52
C ARG A 47 -2.05 -13.26 -4.31
N PHE A 48 -2.32 -12.07 -3.79
CA PHE A 48 -1.70 -10.87 -4.33
C PHE A 48 -0.22 -10.86 -3.91
N GLN A 49 0.66 -11.39 -4.76
CA GLN A 49 2.10 -11.46 -4.49
C GLN A 49 2.77 -10.08 -4.26
N GLN A 50 2.05 -9.01 -4.60
CA GLN A 50 2.48 -7.63 -4.41
C GLN A 50 2.30 -7.15 -2.96
N PHE A 51 1.59 -7.92 -2.13
CA PHE A 51 1.26 -7.57 -0.75
C PHE A 51 1.61 -8.70 0.20
N GLU A 52 2.01 -8.34 1.41
CA GLU A 52 2.17 -9.23 2.55
C GLU A 52 1.20 -8.82 3.66
N THR A 53 0.78 -9.78 4.47
CA THR A 53 -0.06 -9.51 5.65
C THR A 53 0.85 -9.22 6.84
N TYR A 54 0.74 -8.01 7.36
CA TYR A 54 1.39 -7.58 8.60
C TYR A 54 0.35 -7.47 9.72
N LEU A 55 0.65 -8.01 10.90
CA LEU A 55 -0.18 -7.84 12.08
C LEU A 55 0.24 -6.54 12.77
N PHE A 56 -0.54 -5.48 12.58
CA PHE A 56 -0.30 -4.21 13.27
C PHE A 56 -0.83 -4.31 14.70
N GLU A 57 0.00 -3.93 15.67
CA GLU A 57 -0.34 -3.93 17.08
C GLU A 57 -0.02 -2.57 17.72
N ILE A 58 -0.92 -2.09 18.57
CA ILE A 58 -0.71 -0.90 19.39
C ILE A 58 -1.43 -1.08 20.72
N ASN A 59 -0.76 -0.72 21.82
CA ASN A 59 -1.39 -0.66 23.13
C ASN A 59 -1.77 0.81 23.46
N PRO A 60 -3.06 1.18 23.37
CA PRO A 60 -3.47 2.57 23.52
C PRO A 60 -3.31 3.11 24.94
N ALA A 61 -3.23 2.23 25.93
CA ALA A 61 -2.99 2.59 27.33
C ALA A 61 -1.64 3.30 27.54
N ASP A 62 -0.68 3.12 26.63
CA ASP A 62 0.67 3.69 26.74
C ASP A 62 0.71 5.22 26.48
N PHE A 63 -0.39 5.82 26.02
CA PHE A 63 -0.43 7.21 25.55
C PHE A 63 -1.28 8.16 26.40
N GLU A 64 -1.92 7.66 27.47
CA GLU A 64 -2.61 8.47 28.50
C GLU A 64 -3.62 9.53 27.98
N PHE A 65 -4.33 9.25 26.88
CA PHE A 65 -5.37 10.17 26.37
C PHE A 65 -6.45 10.45 27.42
N SER A 66 -6.98 11.68 27.48
CA SER A 66 -8.10 12.03 28.36
C SER A 66 -9.46 11.84 27.69
N GLY A 67 -9.52 11.86 26.36
CA GLY A 67 -10.75 11.69 25.59
C GLY A 67 -11.47 10.36 25.83
N ASN A 68 -12.77 10.37 25.55
CA ASN A 68 -13.65 9.20 25.70
C ASN A 68 -13.56 8.29 24.47
N ARG A 69 -13.32 8.88 23.31
CA ARG A 69 -13.17 8.16 22.04
C ARG A 69 -11.76 8.31 21.54
N LEU A 70 -11.18 7.20 21.12
CA LEU A 70 -9.83 7.15 20.58
C LEU A 70 -9.89 6.66 19.14
N TYR A 71 -9.16 7.32 18.27
CA TYR A 71 -9.14 7.09 16.84
C TYR A 71 -7.72 6.77 16.38
N LEU A 72 -7.60 5.74 15.55
CA LEU A 72 -6.36 5.30 14.95
C LEU A 72 -6.45 5.47 13.44
N LYS A 73 -5.42 6.07 12.86
CA LYS A 73 -5.19 6.09 11.42
C LYS A 73 -3.87 5.38 11.15
N VAL A 74 -3.87 4.34 10.32
CA VAL A 74 -2.65 3.65 9.86
C VAL A 74 -2.48 3.90 8.37
N TYR A 75 -1.28 4.28 7.94
CA TYR A 75 -1.02 4.71 6.58
C TYR A 75 0.43 4.43 6.13
N LEU A 76 0.60 4.34 4.82
CA LEU A 76 1.91 4.20 4.19
C LEU A 76 2.61 5.57 4.03
N SER A 77 3.92 5.53 3.78
CA SER A 77 4.69 6.74 3.44
C SER A 77 4.17 7.44 2.17
N SER A 78 3.51 6.70 1.28
CA SER A 78 2.83 7.22 0.09
C SER A 78 1.54 8.01 0.40
N GLY A 79 1.05 7.97 1.65
CA GLY A 79 -0.21 8.58 2.06
C GLY A 79 -1.43 7.66 1.95
N ASN A 80 -1.27 6.44 1.42
CA ASN A 80 -2.36 5.47 1.36
C ASN A 80 -2.78 5.06 2.77
N THR A 81 -4.06 5.27 3.10
CA THR A 81 -4.63 4.89 4.40
C THR A 81 -5.03 3.41 4.35
N LEU A 82 -4.48 2.64 5.28
CA LEU A 82 -4.76 1.20 5.46
C LEU A 82 -5.86 0.97 6.47
N TYR A 83 -6.00 1.87 7.45
CA TYR A 83 -7.02 1.83 8.47
C TYR A 83 -7.36 3.23 8.97
N LEU A 84 -8.64 3.48 9.22
CA LEU A 84 -9.13 4.64 9.96
C LEU A 84 -10.35 4.22 10.74
N GLY A 85 -10.29 4.31 12.07
CA GLY A 85 -11.40 3.87 12.90
C GLY A 85 -11.25 4.24 14.36
N GLN A 86 -12.36 4.11 15.08
CA GLN A 86 -12.35 4.19 16.54
C GLN A 86 -11.83 2.85 17.10
N ILE A 87 -10.95 2.92 18.10
CA ILE A 87 -10.41 1.75 18.80
C ILE A 87 -10.76 1.80 20.30
N ASP A 88 -10.67 0.66 20.97
CA ASP A 88 -10.81 0.60 22.42
C ASP A 88 -9.56 1.19 23.08
N LYS A 89 -9.76 2.13 24.01
CA LYS A 89 -8.69 2.79 24.76
C LYS A 89 -8.07 1.89 25.83
N GLN A 90 -8.78 0.83 26.25
CA GLN A 90 -8.41 -0.01 27.40
C GLN A 90 -7.89 -1.40 27.01
N ALA A 91 -7.77 -1.69 25.71
CA ALA A 91 -7.36 -2.99 25.21
C ALA A 91 -6.29 -2.87 24.13
N LEU A 92 -5.42 -3.88 24.05
CA LEU A 92 -4.52 -4.05 22.92
C LEU A 92 -5.34 -4.08 21.62
N PHE A 93 -4.97 -3.22 20.68
CA PHE A 93 -5.56 -3.23 19.36
C PHE A 93 -4.61 -3.93 18.39
N ALA A 94 -5.07 -5.04 17.83
CA ALA A 94 -4.32 -5.83 16.86
C ALA A 94 -5.20 -6.12 15.64
N PHE A 95 -4.70 -5.88 14.43
CA PHE A 95 -5.43 -6.19 13.22
C PHE A 95 -4.50 -6.45 12.02
N PRO A 96 -4.86 -7.39 11.13
CA PRO A 96 -4.08 -7.66 9.93
C PRO A 96 -4.28 -6.55 8.90
N ILE A 97 -3.16 -6.06 8.34
CA ILE A 97 -3.13 -5.14 7.20
C ILE A 97 -2.38 -5.77 6.03
N SER A 98 -2.89 -5.54 4.83
CA SER A 98 -2.19 -5.90 3.60
C SER A 98 -1.28 -4.74 3.18
N VAL A 99 0.03 -4.98 3.18
CA VAL A 99 1.05 -3.97 2.95
C VAL A 99 1.85 -4.33 1.69
N PRO A 100 2.08 -3.40 0.75
CA PRO A 100 2.92 -3.69 -0.40
C PRO A 100 4.33 -4.15 0.01
N VAL A 101 4.85 -5.19 -0.63
CA VAL A 101 6.18 -5.80 -0.32
C VAL A 101 7.37 -4.83 -0.33
N LYS A 102 7.22 -3.67 -0.97
CA LYS A 102 8.27 -2.65 -1.07
C LYS A 102 8.32 -1.70 0.13
N GLU A 103 7.26 -1.67 0.94
CA GLU A 103 7.20 -0.82 2.11
C GLU A 103 8.02 -1.46 3.23
N GLN A 104 8.69 -0.64 4.04
CA GLN A 104 9.48 -1.11 5.19
C GLN A 104 8.89 -0.65 6.52
N VAL A 105 7.97 0.32 6.45
CA VAL A 105 7.37 0.96 7.61
C VAL A 105 5.90 1.26 7.33
N VAL A 106 5.10 1.18 8.37
CA VAL A 106 3.75 1.76 8.43
C VAL A 106 3.75 2.88 9.46
N ARG A 107 3.07 3.97 9.13
CA ARG A 107 2.89 5.10 10.03
C ARG A 107 1.53 5.02 10.70
N TYR A 108 1.43 5.57 11.90
CA TYR A 108 0.16 5.71 12.56
C TYR A 108 0.01 7.09 13.19
N ASP A 109 -1.23 7.57 13.22
CA ASP A 109 -1.67 8.69 14.04
C ASP A 109 -2.72 8.19 15.03
N LEU A 110 -2.55 8.50 16.31
CA LEU A 110 -3.46 8.20 17.39
C LEU A 110 -3.95 9.52 17.99
N PHE A 111 -5.27 9.70 18.07
CA PHE A 111 -5.87 10.96 18.52
C PHE A 111 -7.24 10.72 19.15
N SER A 112 -7.67 11.62 20.04
CA SER A 112 -8.95 11.49 20.75
C SER A 112 -9.95 12.57 20.35
N ASP A 113 -11.15 12.48 20.91
CA ASP A 113 -12.20 13.50 20.81
C ASP A 113 -11.99 14.69 21.77
N PHE A 114 -10.96 14.67 22.63
CA PHE A 114 -10.69 15.74 23.57
C PHE A 114 -9.62 16.69 23.05
N ALA A 115 -10.00 17.97 22.86
CA ALA A 115 -9.11 18.99 22.30
C ALA A 115 -7.84 19.28 23.13
N GLY A 116 -7.81 18.90 24.41
CA GLY A 116 -6.62 19.02 25.26
C GLY A 116 -5.59 17.93 25.02
N ASP A 117 -5.96 16.82 24.39
CA ASP A 117 -5.03 15.74 24.07
C ASP A 117 -4.19 16.12 22.84
N LYS A 118 -2.92 15.72 22.86
CA LYS A 118 -2.05 15.82 21.69
C LYS A 118 -2.15 14.53 20.89
N ALA A 119 -2.31 14.67 19.57
CA ALA A 119 -2.17 13.53 18.68
C ALA A 119 -0.75 12.97 18.78
N VAL A 120 -0.64 11.64 18.73
CA VAL A 120 0.63 10.92 18.72
C VAL A 120 0.83 10.34 17.32
N THR A 121 2.00 10.56 16.75
CA THR A 121 2.41 9.95 15.48
C THR A 121 3.59 9.04 15.73
N GLY A 122 3.58 7.87 15.11
CA GLY A 122 4.68 6.91 15.20
C GLY A 122 4.82 6.05 13.95
N GLU A 123 5.83 5.20 13.97
CA GLU A 123 6.12 4.26 12.89
C GLU A 123 6.29 2.86 13.47
N SER A 124 5.87 1.85 12.72
CA SER A 124 6.15 0.44 13.00
C SER A 124 6.91 -0.15 11.82
N THR A 125 8.02 -0.81 12.10
CA THR A 125 8.77 -1.58 11.10
C THR A 125 8.01 -2.86 10.78
N LEU A 126 8.02 -3.25 9.50
CA LEU A 126 7.35 -4.44 8.96
C LEU A 126 8.21 -5.69 9.08
#